data_AF-A0A417Z147-F1
#
_entry.id   AF-A0A417Z147-F1
#
_cell.length_a   1.000
_cell.length_b   1.000
_cell.length_c   1.000
_cell.angle_alpha   90.00
_cell.angle_beta   90.00
_cell.angle_gamma   90.00
#
_symmetry.space_group_name_H-M   'P 1'
#
loop_
_entity.id
_entity.type
_entity.pdbx_description
1 polymer ?
#
loop_
_entity_poly.entity_id
_entity_poly.type
_entity_poly.pdbx_seq_one_letter_code
_entity_poly.pdbx_strand_id
1 'polypeptide(L)'
;MGFQTPQYRLAEYLERAVNGKIQLPDFQRGYKWDDERIRQLLVTVLRGHPMGVVMLLNTGNEQIRFKPRPVEGVHLSGGTEPEALLLDGQQRLTSLTQSLTGDGVVDTKDARGEHLRRRYFVHIETALAGEEALDDAVISVPADGVQRTNFGRDVVLDLSTTEKQQSAGYFPLNLLLSAGEGVTWIFGLKVLPGATTDFRSEFHSRVVAPAQSYSIPAIELDKQTSKSAVATVFEKVNTGGLTLNVFELLTATFAGDASYFARTGSDFRLNDDWEKTEEAFRAHPVLRGVENTDFLQAVTVLTTLKRKELDPDRRVAVSAKREDVLKLQLDDYLEWVEPLRAGFLWSAQFLADQHIFDDKSVPYTKQLVPMAALHAVMGNDINLHGVRQRITQWFWCGVLGELYGGAIETRFARDLEQVPAWAAGTSSSVPRTVQDATFVESRLHSLRTRNSAAYKGIHALVIAGATDWMRVQPFDMVQYKDMAVDIHHIFPKQWCIDHGIDADLRDSIVNKTALSAATNRAIGGAAPSSYLRSIEKRAGVGSEALDALVSTSKIDASALRDDDFIWFFSARRDALVALIEAAMGKDVQRDVASGEMLEAPEKFEEVLDDTEVELEG
;
A
#
# COMPACT_ATOMS: atom_id res chain seq x y z
N MET A 1 31.20 -23.20 7.93
CA MET A 1 30.03 -22.63 8.62
C MET A 1 29.67 -23.57 9.75
N GLY A 2 30.00 -23.18 10.97
CA GLY A 2 29.36 -23.75 12.15
C GLY A 2 28.05 -23.02 12.38
N PHE A 3 27.00 -23.76 12.70
CA PHE A 3 25.79 -23.20 13.31
C PHE A 3 25.51 -23.97 14.60
N GLN A 4 24.93 -23.29 15.57
CA GLN A 4 24.50 -23.91 16.82
C GLN A 4 22.98 -23.88 16.91
N THR A 5 22.40 -24.86 17.61
CA THR A 5 20.96 -24.94 17.84
C THR A 5 20.61 -24.95 19.33
N PRO A 6 20.96 -23.89 20.08
CA PRO A 6 20.64 -23.80 21.50
C PRO A 6 19.12 -23.64 21.71
N GLN A 7 18.66 -23.99 22.90
CA GLN A 7 17.28 -23.76 23.33
C GLN A 7 17.29 -22.80 24.52
N TYR A 8 16.84 -21.57 24.29
CA TYR A 8 16.78 -20.54 25.32
C TYR A 8 15.35 -20.36 25.82
N ARG A 9 15.21 -19.93 27.07
CA ARG A 9 13.90 -19.56 27.62
C ARG A 9 13.42 -18.26 26.98
N LEU A 10 12.12 -18.10 26.83
CA LEU A 10 11.53 -16.86 26.31
C LEU A 10 11.99 -15.63 27.11
N ALA A 11 12.00 -15.73 28.44
CA ALA A 11 12.46 -14.65 29.32
C ALA A 11 13.89 -14.18 28.98
N GLU A 12 14.78 -15.10 28.60
CA GLU A 12 16.16 -14.78 28.23
C GLU A 12 16.24 -14.01 26.90
N TYR A 13 15.44 -14.37 25.90
CA TYR A 13 15.36 -13.60 24.67
C TYR A 13 14.83 -12.19 24.91
N LEU A 14 13.80 -12.04 25.74
CA LEU A 14 13.22 -10.73 26.03
C LEU A 14 14.20 -9.85 26.81
N GLU A 15 14.89 -10.41 27.79
CA GLU A 15 15.94 -9.70 28.53
C GLU A 15 17.06 -9.24 27.58
N ARG A 16 17.55 -10.13 26.70
CA ARG A 16 18.56 -9.80 25.69
C ARG A 16 18.08 -8.77 24.68
N ALA A 17 16.79 -8.73 24.34
CA ALA A 17 16.22 -7.71 23.47
C ALA A 17 16.15 -6.35 24.17
N VAL A 18 15.63 -6.32 25.41
CA VAL A 18 15.45 -5.09 26.22
C VAL A 18 16.79 -4.44 26.57
N ASN A 19 17.83 -5.22 26.88
CA ASN A 19 19.16 -4.68 27.19
C ASN A 19 20.03 -4.40 25.94
N GLY A 20 19.52 -4.66 24.74
CA GLY A 20 20.21 -4.37 23.49
C GLY A 20 21.26 -5.37 23.05
N LYS A 21 21.38 -6.54 23.70
CA LYS A 21 22.25 -7.63 23.24
C LYS A 21 21.76 -8.31 21.98
N ILE A 22 20.43 -8.41 21.81
CA ILE A 22 19.78 -8.78 20.55
C ILE A 22 19.21 -7.51 19.93
N GLN A 23 19.68 -7.17 18.74
CA GLN A 23 19.17 -6.05 17.96
C GLN A 23 18.72 -6.52 16.58
N LEU A 24 17.92 -5.69 15.92
CA LEU A 24 17.51 -5.93 14.55
C LEU A 24 18.59 -5.36 13.62
N PRO A 25 18.87 -6.00 12.48
CA PRO A 25 19.60 -5.32 11.43
C PRO A 25 18.73 -4.21 10.80
N ASP A 26 19.39 -3.16 10.34
CA ASP A 26 18.80 -2.02 9.63
C ASP A 26 18.08 -2.36 8.33
N PHE A 27 18.41 -3.49 7.70
CA PHE A 27 17.76 -3.92 6.46
C PHE A 27 16.42 -4.63 6.66
N GLN A 28 16.06 -5.01 7.88
CA GLN A 28 14.74 -5.59 8.18
C GLN A 28 13.67 -4.50 8.22
N ARG A 29 12.52 -4.72 7.58
CA ARG A 29 11.36 -3.80 7.63
C ARG A 29 10.92 -3.41 9.04
N GLY A 30 10.19 -2.31 9.12
CA GLY A 30 9.45 -1.93 10.32
C GLY A 30 8.47 -3.01 10.80
N TYR A 31 7.99 -2.86 12.04
CA TYR A 31 6.98 -3.73 12.64
C TYR A 31 5.64 -3.62 11.88
N LYS A 32 5.02 -4.76 11.53
CA LYS A 32 3.83 -4.82 10.66
C LYS A 32 2.74 -5.80 11.14
N TRP A 33 2.90 -6.42 12.29
CA TRP A 33 1.87 -7.34 12.80
C TRP A 33 0.65 -6.60 13.31
N ASP A 34 -0.53 -7.13 12.96
CA ASP A 34 -1.82 -6.69 13.45
C ASP A 34 -2.11 -7.23 14.86
N ASP A 35 -3.09 -6.63 15.53
CA ASP A 35 -3.53 -6.96 16.89
C ASP A 35 -3.87 -8.46 17.06
N GLU A 36 -4.58 -9.05 16.10
CA GLU A 36 -5.04 -10.44 16.19
C GLU A 36 -3.88 -11.44 16.10
N ARG A 37 -2.88 -11.20 15.24
CA ARG A 37 -1.67 -12.04 15.18
C ARG A 37 -0.88 -12.02 16.48
N ILE A 38 -0.83 -10.87 17.16
CA ILE A 38 -0.14 -10.74 18.44
C ILE A 38 -0.91 -11.51 19.52
N ARG A 39 -2.24 -11.37 19.57
CA ARG A 39 -3.11 -12.12 20.48
C ARG A 39 -2.92 -13.63 20.32
N GLN A 40 -2.95 -14.13 19.08
CA GLN A 40 -2.72 -15.55 18.78
C GLN A 40 -1.32 -16.04 19.18
N LEU A 41 -0.30 -15.19 19.03
CA LEU A 41 1.05 -15.52 19.50
C LEU A 41 1.10 -15.67 21.03
N LEU A 42 0.40 -14.81 21.77
CA LEU A 42 0.30 -14.90 23.22
C LEU A 42 -0.45 -16.17 23.66
N VAL A 43 -1.56 -16.50 22.99
CA VAL A 43 -2.28 -17.76 23.21
C VAL A 43 -1.36 -18.96 22.98
N THR A 44 -0.53 -18.92 21.93
CA THR A 44 0.46 -19.97 21.63
C THR A 44 1.47 -20.16 22.77
N VAL A 45 1.95 -19.07 23.37
CA VAL A 45 2.83 -19.11 24.56
C VAL A 45 2.12 -19.76 25.75
N LEU A 46 0.88 -19.33 26.03
CA LEU A 46 0.11 -19.83 27.18
C LEU A 46 -0.26 -21.31 27.05
N ARG A 47 -0.51 -21.79 25.82
CA ARG A 47 -0.74 -23.22 25.52
C ARG A 47 0.55 -24.04 25.55
N GLY A 48 1.71 -23.41 25.49
CA GLY A 48 2.99 -24.12 25.36
C GLY A 48 3.21 -24.75 23.98
N HIS A 49 2.43 -24.35 22.97
CA HIS A 49 2.58 -24.85 21.61
C HIS A 49 3.87 -24.33 20.95
N PRO A 50 4.55 -25.12 20.10
CA PRO A 50 5.74 -24.65 19.40
C PRO A 50 5.42 -23.47 18.47
N MET A 51 6.12 -22.35 18.66
CA MET A 51 5.96 -21.15 17.81
C MET A 51 7.00 -21.05 16.69
N GLY A 52 7.85 -22.07 16.51
CA GLY A 52 8.94 -22.13 15.52
C GLY A 52 10.32 -21.84 16.13
N VAL A 53 11.27 -21.46 15.26
CA VAL A 53 12.66 -21.12 15.64
C VAL A 53 12.91 -19.61 15.55
N VAL A 54 13.93 -19.13 16.26
CA VAL A 54 14.52 -17.79 16.12
C VAL A 54 15.90 -17.92 15.47
N MET A 55 16.27 -17.02 14.57
CA MET A 55 17.58 -17.06 13.94
C MET A 55 18.42 -15.84 14.34
N LEU A 56 19.64 -16.09 14.78
CA LEU A 56 20.56 -15.08 15.27
C LEU A 56 21.89 -15.14 14.50
N LEU A 57 22.48 -13.98 14.24
CA LEU A 57 23.84 -13.83 13.73
C LEU A 57 24.72 -13.22 14.80
N ASN A 58 25.73 -13.95 15.25
CA ASN A 58 26.67 -13.43 16.24
C ASN A 58 27.51 -12.30 15.63
N THR A 59 27.59 -11.17 16.33
CA THR A 59 28.30 -9.96 15.88
C THR A 59 29.81 -10.04 16.14
N GLY A 60 30.58 -9.07 15.65
CA GLY A 60 32.05 -9.02 15.82
C GLY A 60 32.86 -9.56 14.63
N ASN A 61 32.29 -9.51 13.42
CA ASN A 61 33.01 -9.78 12.17
C ASN A 61 33.36 -8.45 11.47
N GLU A 62 34.63 -8.21 11.16
CA GLU A 62 35.06 -7.03 10.39
C GLU A 62 34.47 -6.98 8.98
N GLN A 63 34.13 -8.14 8.41
CA GLN A 63 33.59 -8.28 7.06
C GLN A 63 32.08 -8.02 6.97
N ILE A 64 31.32 -8.07 8.07
CA ILE A 64 29.84 -7.92 8.07
C ILE A 64 29.45 -6.80 9.05
N ARG A 65 29.07 -5.65 8.51
CA ARG A 65 28.71 -4.44 9.27
C ARG A 65 27.28 -4.01 8.98
N PHE A 66 26.30 -4.78 9.45
CA PHE A 66 24.92 -4.31 9.45
C PHE A 66 24.74 -3.28 10.57
N LYS A 67 24.09 -2.15 10.29
CA LYS A 67 23.82 -1.17 11.35
C LYS A 67 22.78 -1.76 12.28
N PRO A 68 23.07 -1.90 13.58
CA PRO A 68 22.10 -2.42 14.51
C PRO A 68 21.05 -1.34 14.81
N ARG A 69 19.80 -1.77 14.96
CA ARG A 69 18.72 -0.96 15.49
C ARG A 69 18.03 -1.73 16.65
N PRO A 70 17.59 -1.03 17.71
CA PRO A 70 16.83 -1.67 18.78
C PRO A 70 15.60 -2.40 18.24
N VAL A 71 15.15 -3.42 18.98
CA VAL A 71 13.82 -4.00 18.79
C VAL A 71 12.77 -2.91 19.02
N GLU A 72 11.68 -2.92 18.25
CA GLU A 72 10.64 -1.90 18.36
C GLU A 72 10.10 -1.82 19.81
N GLY A 73 9.94 -0.60 20.33
CA GLY A 73 9.55 -0.36 21.72
C GLY A 73 10.69 -0.39 22.75
N VAL A 74 11.91 -0.76 22.35
CA VAL A 74 13.09 -0.73 23.23
C VAL A 74 13.88 0.58 23.05
N HIS A 75 14.06 1.30 24.15
CA HIS A 75 14.88 2.51 24.18
C HIS A 75 16.25 2.23 24.80
N LEU A 76 17.29 2.22 23.95
CA LEU A 76 18.67 2.06 24.38
C LEU A 76 19.37 3.42 24.49
N SER A 77 20.24 3.58 25.47
CA SER A 77 21.25 4.64 25.45
C SER A 77 22.18 4.41 24.24
N GLY A 78 22.40 5.46 23.45
CA GLY A 78 23.16 5.37 22.20
C GLY A 78 24.54 4.72 22.37
N GLY A 79 24.91 3.83 21.44
CA GLY A 79 26.20 3.14 21.43
C GLY A 79 26.21 1.74 22.05
N THR A 80 25.05 1.17 22.39
CA THR A 80 24.97 -0.23 22.85
C THR A 80 25.22 -1.17 21.67
N GLU A 81 26.36 -1.87 21.66
CA GLU A 81 26.69 -2.86 20.64
C GLU A 81 25.96 -4.19 20.92
N PRO A 82 25.28 -4.79 19.94
CA PRO A 82 24.65 -6.09 20.12
C PRO A 82 25.67 -7.23 20.13
N GLU A 83 25.35 -8.31 20.84
CA GLU A 83 26.04 -9.60 20.77
C GLU A 83 25.54 -10.42 19.57
N ALA A 84 24.27 -10.23 19.19
CA ALA A 84 23.66 -10.91 18.05
C ALA A 84 22.64 -10.04 17.31
N LEU A 85 22.55 -10.23 16.00
CA LEU A 85 21.50 -9.65 15.15
C LEU A 85 20.41 -10.67 14.88
N LEU A 86 19.16 -10.26 15.08
CA LEU A 86 17.98 -11.09 14.82
C LEU A 86 17.69 -11.16 13.32
N LEU A 87 17.91 -12.32 12.72
CA LEU A 87 17.71 -12.55 11.30
C LEU A 87 16.29 -13.04 10.99
N ASP A 88 15.73 -13.94 11.81
CA ASP A 88 14.35 -14.41 11.66
C ASP A 88 13.65 -14.43 13.01
N GLY A 89 12.33 -14.27 12.98
CA GLY A 89 11.50 -14.16 14.18
C GLY A 89 11.30 -12.73 14.66
N GLN A 90 11.70 -11.72 13.87
CA GLN A 90 11.55 -10.29 14.19
C GLN A 90 10.15 -9.96 14.71
N GLN A 91 9.11 -10.25 13.94
CA GLN A 91 7.75 -9.85 14.29
C GLN A 91 7.27 -10.53 15.56
N ARG A 92 7.61 -11.82 15.75
CA ARG A 92 7.28 -12.59 16.95
C ARG A 92 7.98 -12.03 18.18
N LEU A 93 9.32 -11.90 18.12
CA LEU A 93 10.12 -11.44 19.25
C LEU A 93 9.81 -9.98 19.60
N THR A 94 9.57 -9.12 18.61
CA THR A 94 9.16 -7.73 18.82
C THR A 94 7.80 -7.66 19.54
N SER A 95 6.82 -8.45 19.10
CA SER A 95 5.48 -8.49 19.73
C SER A 95 5.56 -8.99 21.17
N LEU A 96 6.31 -10.06 21.43
CA LEU A 96 6.51 -10.62 22.76
C LEU A 96 7.29 -9.66 23.67
N THR A 97 8.29 -8.96 23.14
CA THR A 97 9.05 -7.96 23.91
C THR A 97 8.13 -6.83 24.37
N GLN A 98 7.33 -6.25 23.47
CA GLN A 98 6.42 -5.17 23.84
C GLN A 98 5.28 -5.63 24.77
N SER A 99 4.70 -6.81 24.54
CA SER A 99 3.53 -7.28 25.31
C SER A 99 3.88 -7.89 26.67
N LEU A 100 5.07 -8.49 26.82
CA LEU A 100 5.47 -9.23 28.03
C LEU A 100 6.51 -8.49 28.89
N THR A 101 6.92 -7.28 28.52
CA THR A 101 7.88 -6.47 29.29
C THR A 101 7.40 -5.03 29.45
N GLY A 102 8.08 -4.26 30.31
CA GLY A 102 7.78 -2.84 30.51
C GLY A 102 6.32 -2.59 30.92
N ASP A 103 5.69 -1.62 30.26
CA ASP A 103 4.30 -1.23 30.51
C ASP A 103 3.26 -2.09 29.75
N GLY A 104 3.72 -3.09 28.98
CA GLY A 104 2.89 -3.99 28.20
C GLY A 104 2.17 -3.35 27.01
N VAL A 105 2.48 -2.10 26.67
CA VAL A 105 1.85 -1.40 25.54
C VAL A 105 2.54 -1.81 24.24
N VAL A 106 1.75 -2.28 23.28
CA VAL A 106 2.20 -2.65 21.95
C VAL A 106 1.69 -1.64 20.94
N ASP A 107 2.60 -1.03 20.19
CA ASP A 107 2.28 -0.20 19.03
C ASP A 107 2.09 -1.12 17.81
N THR A 108 0.84 -1.28 17.35
CA THR A 108 0.41 -2.25 16.32
C THR A 108 -0.52 -1.58 15.29
N LYS A 109 -1.12 -2.37 14.40
CA LYS A 109 -2.07 -1.92 13.38
C LYS A 109 -3.35 -2.75 13.40
N ASP A 110 -4.44 -2.19 12.91
CA ASP A 110 -5.65 -2.95 12.62
C ASP A 110 -5.56 -3.68 11.26
N ALA A 111 -6.60 -4.43 10.91
CA ALA A 111 -6.69 -5.14 9.62
C ALA A 111 -6.68 -4.20 8.40
N ARG A 112 -6.94 -2.90 8.59
CA ARG A 112 -6.94 -1.85 7.54
C ARG A 112 -5.61 -1.09 7.49
N GLY A 113 -4.68 -1.37 8.41
CA GLY A 113 -3.37 -0.74 8.50
C GLY A 113 -3.30 0.53 9.35
N GLU A 114 -4.40 0.90 10.01
CA GLU A 114 -4.48 2.06 10.92
C GLU A 114 -3.73 1.77 12.23
N HIS A 115 -3.06 2.78 12.78
CA HIS A 115 -2.20 2.61 13.95
C HIS A 115 -3.02 2.44 15.25
N LEU A 116 -2.63 1.46 16.07
CA LEU A 116 -3.28 1.11 17.34
C LEU A 116 -2.25 0.98 18.46
N ARG A 117 -2.66 1.31 19.70
CA ARG A 117 -1.87 1.02 20.91
C ARG A 117 -2.67 0.12 21.84
N ARG A 118 -2.14 -1.05 22.16
CA ARG A 118 -2.89 -2.14 22.81
C ARG A 118 -2.15 -2.73 24.01
N ARG A 119 -2.91 -3.27 24.97
CA ARG A 119 -2.44 -4.10 26.08
C ARG A 119 -3.19 -5.42 26.07
N TYR A 120 -2.55 -6.47 26.56
CA TYR A 120 -3.11 -7.81 26.56
C TYR A 120 -3.31 -8.35 27.96
N PHE A 121 -4.44 -9.02 28.17
CA PHE A 121 -4.84 -9.58 29.46
C PHE A 121 -5.36 -11.00 29.28
N VAL A 122 -5.27 -11.81 30.34
CA VAL A 122 -5.88 -13.14 30.42
C VAL A 122 -7.00 -13.12 31.43
N HIS A 123 -8.22 -13.46 31.01
CA HIS A 123 -9.33 -13.70 31.92
C HIS A 123 -9.12 -15.01 32.66
N ILE A 124 -8.98 -14.94 33.98
CA ILE A 124 -8.55 -16.07 34.82
C ILE A 124 -9.57 -17.21 34.79
N GLU A 125 -10.85 -16.90 34.93
CA GLU A 125 -11.90 -17.92 34.98
C GLU A 125 -12.01 -18.67 33.64
N THR A 126 -12.01 -17.94 32.52
CA THR A 126 -12.03 -18.55 31.18
C THR A 126 -10.78 -19.39 30.94
N ALA A 127 -9.59 -18.91 31.33
CA ALA A 127 -8.35 -19.66 31.17
C ALA A 127 -8.33 -20.97 31.98
N LEU A 128 -9.02 -21.03 33.12
CA LEU A 128 -9.12 -22.23 33.95
C LEU A 128 -10.12 -23.27 33.41
N ALA A 129 -11.04 -22.86 32.53
CA ALA A 129 -12.04 -23.76 31.93
C ALA A 129 -11.42 -24.84 31.02
N GLY A 130 -10.23 -24.60 30.47
CA GLY A 130 -9.49 -25.57 29.65
C GLY A 130 -8.52 -24.92 28.69
N GLU A 131 -7.68 -25.74 28.05
CA GLU A 131 -6.67 -25.26 27.09
C GLU A 131 -7.30 -24.66 25.81
N GLU A 132 -8.44 -25.21 25.39
CA GLU A 132 -9.21 -24.68 24.25
C GLU A 132 -9.76 -23.28 24.55
N ALA A 133 -10.15 -23.01 25.80
CA ALA A 133 -10.70 -21.72 26.24
C ALA A 133 -9.65 -20.60 26.35
N LEU A 134 -8.35 -20.92 26.25
CA LEU A 134 -7.29 -19.90 26.26
C LEU A 134 -7.39 -18.91 25.09
N ASP A 135 -7.98 -19.31 23.96
CA ASP A 135 -8.20 -18.39 22.85
C ASP A 135 -9.17 -17.28 23.25
N ASP A 136 -10.30 -17.65 23.87
CA ASP A 136 -11.30 -16.68 24.35
C ASP A 136 -10.84 -15.93 25.62
N ALA A 137 -9.91 -16.51 26.39
CA ALA A 137 -9.42 -15.90 27.62
C ALA A 137 -8.48 -14.72 27.38
N VAL A 138 -7.72 -14.72 26.28
CA VAL A 138 -6.78 -13.64 25.96
C VAL A 138 -7.52 -12.52 25.22
N ILE A 139 -7.53 -11.32 25.80
CA ILE A 139 -8.17 -10.14 25.22
C ILE A 139 -7.16 -9.03 24.93
N SER A 140 -7.44 -8.25 23.88
CA SER A 140 -6.75 -6.99 23.57
C SER A 140 -7.61 -5.80 23.99
N VAL A 141 -7.03 -4.87 24.75
CA VAL A 141 -7.68 -3.64 25.19
C VAL A 141 -6.86 -2.42 24.77
N PRO A 142 -7.47 -1.22 24.61
CA PRO A 142 -6.71 0.00 24.34
C PRO A 142 -5.64 0.26 25.40
N ALA A 143 -4.59 1.00 25.04
CA ALA A 143 -3.44 1.25 25.92
C ALA A 143 -3.78 1.90 27.28
N ASP A 144 -4.89 2.64 27.36
CA ASP A 144 -5.40 3.20 28.63
C ASP A 144 -6.08 2.16 29.54
N GLY A 145 -6.24 0.93 29.06
CA GLY A 145 -6.86 -0.18 29.76
C GLY A 145 -8.40 -0.13 29.77
N VAL A 146 -9.05 0.74 29.00
CA VAL A 146 -10.51 0.93 29.07
C VAL A 146 -11.17 0.60 27.73
N GLN A 147 -11.97 -0.47 27.73
CA GLN A 147 -12.80 -0.86 26.59
C GLN A 147 -14.11 -0.07 26.59
N ARG A 148 -14.43 0.56 25.46
CA ARG A 148 -15.60 1.43 25.30
C ARG A 148 -16.40 1.05 24.07
N THR A 149 -17.70 1.34 24.09
CA THR A 149 -18.64 1.23 22.96
C THR A 149 -19.29 2.59 22.66
N ASN A 150 -20.17 2.65 21.66
CA ASN A 150 -20.91 3.87 21.26
C ASN A 150 -20.00 5.08 21.04
N PHE A 151 -19.05 4.95 20.11
CA PHE A 151 -18.07 6.00 19.77
C PHE A 151 -17.27 6.50 21.00
N GLY A 152 -16.93 5.58 21.91
CA GLY A 152 -16.11 5.89 23.07
C GLY A 152 -16.86 6.49 24.27
N ARG A 153 -18.20 6.47 24.27
CA ARG A 153 -19.01 7.04 25.36
C ARG A 153 -19.24 6.06 26.50
N ASP A 154 -19.52 4.80 26.19
CA ASP A 154 -19.96 3.83 27.19
C ASP A 154 -18.81 2.88 27.55
N VAL A 155 -18.40 2.88 28.82
CA VAL A 155 -17.35 1.99 29.32
C VAL A 155 -17.94 0.59 29.53
N VAL A 156 -17.37 -0.39 28.83
CA VAL A 156 -17.78 -1.80 28.90
C VAL A 156 -16.89 -2.56 29.88
N LEU A 157 -15.59 -2.30 29.87
CA LEU A 157 -14.61 -2.93 30.76
C LEU A 157 -13.51 -1.93 31.09
N ASP A 158 -13.15 -1.84 32.37
CA ASP A 158 -12.13 -0.92 32.85
C ASP A 158 -11.04 -1.69 33.59
N LEU A 159 -9.88 -1.80 32.96
CA LEU A 159 -8.65 -2.45 33.44
C LEU A 159 -7.51 -1.43 33.66
N SER A 160 -7.85 -0.16 33.81
CA SER A 160 -6.87 0.95 33.92
C SER A 160 -5.97 0.90 35.16
N THR A 161 -6.37 0.16 36.20
CA THR A 161 -5.66 0.06 37.49
C THR A 161 -5.61 -1.37 37.97
N THR A 162 -4.59 -1.72 38.76
CA THR A 162 -4.41 -3.06 39.33
C THR A 162 -5.63 -3.53 40.11
N GLU A 163 -6.26 -2.66 40.90
CA GLU A 163 -7.44 -2.99 41.68
C GLU A 163 -8.64 -3.36 40.79
N LYS A 164 -8.83 -2.65 39.67
CA LYS A 164 -9.90 -2.96 38.73
C LYS A 164 -9.62 -4.24 37.95
N GLN A 165 -8.37 -4.44 37.52
CA GLN A 165 -7.93 -5.68 36.87
C GLN A 165 -8.19 -6.90 37.76
N GLN A 166 -7.79 -6.83 39.03
CA GLN A 166 -8.00 -7.89 40.00
C GLN A 166 -9.48 -8.12 40.31
N SER A 167 -10.26 -7.04 40.44
CA SER A 167 -11.70 -7.15 40.71
C SER A 167 -12.47 -7.77 39.54
N ALA A 168 -12.01 -7.53 38.31
CA ALA A 168 -12.58 -8.10 37.10
C ALA A 168 -11.97 -9.47 36.71
N GLY A 169 -10.93 -9.95 37.41
CA GLY A 169 -10.30 -11.24 37.13
C GLY A 169 -9.43 -11.30 35.87
N TYR A 170 -8.84 -10.16 35.45
CA TYR A 170 -7.99 -10.06 34.26
C TYR A 170 -6.52 -9.89 34.64
N PHE A 171 -5.71 -10.92 34.40
CA PHE A 171 -4.26 -10.90 34.65
C PHE A 171 -3.53 -10.17 33.51
N PRO A 172 -2.71 -9.13 33.81
CA PRO A 172 -1.95 -8.41 32.79
C PRO A 172 -0.75 -9.23 32.29
N LEU A 173 -0.65 -9.41 30.96
CA LEU A 173 0.37 -10.30 30.38
C LEU A 173 1.81 -9.79 30.49
N ASN A 174 2.03 -8.49 30.68
CA ASN A 174 3.37 -7.96 30.94
C ASN A 174 3.97 -8.42 32.29
N LEU A 175 3.14 -8.95 33.20
CA LEU A 175 3.60 -9.55 34.45
C LEU A 175 3.85 -11.07 34.35
N LEU A 176 3.57 -11.69 33.20
CA LEU A 176 3.61 -13.15 33.02
C LEU A 176 4.98 -13.74 33.35
N LEU A 177 6.05 -13.10 32.87
CA LEU A 177 7.43 -13.54 33.05
C LEU A 177 8.13 -12.92 34.26
N SER A 178 7.47 -11.97 34.95
CA SER A 178 7.98 -11.33 36.16
C SER A 178 7.66 -12.19 37.38
N ALA A 179 8.59 -13.08 37.75
CA ALA A 179 8.38 -14.06 38.83
C ALA A 179 7.99 -13.43 40.18
N GLY A 180 8.45 -12.21 40.47
CA GLY A 180 8.09 -11.49 41.70
C GLY A 180 6.75 -10.75 41.60
N GLU A 181 6.61 -9.89 40.59
CA GLU A 181 5.46 -9.00 40.46
C GLU A 181 4.19 -9.76 40.05
N GLY A 182 4.30 -10.72 39.12
CA GLY A 182 3.17 -11.55 38.69
C GLY A 182 2.60 -12.36 39.84
N VAL A 183 3.47 -12.97 40.66
CA VAL A 183 3.05 -13.70 41.86
C VAL A 183 2.39 -12.77 42.88
N THR A 184 2.99 -11.60 43.13
CA THR A 184 2.43 -10.58 44.03
C THR A 184 1.05 -10.12 43.57
N TRP A 185 0.88 -9.90 42.26
CA TRP A 185 -0.39 -9.53 41.66
C TRP A 185 -1.46 -10.62 41.87
N ILE A 186 -1.11 -11.89 41.65
CA ILE A 186 -2.03 -13.03 41.84
C ILE A 186 -2.46 -13.15 43.30
N PHE A 187 -1.55 -12.97 44.25
CA PHE A 187 -1.90 -13.01 45.67
C PHE A 187 -2.76 -11.80 46.12
N GLY A 188 -2.73 -10.69 45.37
CA GLY A 188 -3.61 -9.54 45.59
C GLY A 188 -5.06 -9.74 45.12
N LEU A 189 -5.35 -10.78 44.32
CA LEU A 189 -6.72 -11.08 43.87
C LEU A 189 -7.66 -11.27 45.05
N LYS A 190 -8.83 -10.62 45.02
CA LYS A 190 -9.94 -10.94 45.92
C LYS A 190 -10.60 -12.26 45.48
N VAL A 191 -11.41 -12.87 46.35
CA VAL A 191 -12.18 -14.06 45.97
C VAL A 191 -13.13 -13.67 44.83
N LEU A 192 -12.94 -14.28 43.66
CA LEU A 192 -13.82 -14.08 42.51
C LEU A 192 -15.15 -14.81 42.75
N PRO A 193 -16.30 -14.26 42.32
CA PRO A 193 -17.60 -14.92 42.44
C PRO A 193 -17.56 -16.30 41.76
N GLY A 194 -17.91 -17.37 42.49
CA GLY A 194 -17.94 -18.74 41.93
C GLY A 194 -16.59 -19.48 41.88
N ALA A 195 -15.48 -18.82 42.21
CA ALA A 195 -14.16 -19.46 42.21
C ALA A 195 -13.94 -20.37 43.44
N THR A 196 -13.23 -21.48 43.23
CA THR A 196 -12.77 -22.37 44.32
C THR A 196 -11.76 -21.66 45.21
N THR A 197 -11.56 -22.10 46.45
CA THR A 197 -10.59 -21.49 47.37
C THR A 197 -9.15 -21.44 46.81
N ASP A 198 -8.83 -22.35 45.89
CA ASP A 198 -7.47 -22.59 45.37
C ASP A 198 -7.21 -22.02 43.96
N PHE A 199 -8.16 -21.29 43.35
CA PHE A 199 -8.07 -20.81 41.96
C PHE A 199 -6.79 -20.02 41.65
N ARG A 200 -6.22 -19.31 42.62
CA ARG A 200 -4.95 -18.58 42.47
C ARG A 200 -3.77 -19.52 42.22
N SER A 201 -3.68 -20.58 43.04
CA SER A 201 -2.65 -21.61 42.91
C SER A 201 -2.85 -22.43 41.63
N GLU A 202 -4.11 -22.64 41.27
CA GLU A 202 -4.48 -23.34 40.04
C GLU A 202 -4.10 -22.52 38.80
N PHE A 203 -4.45 -21.23 38.75
CA PHE A 203 -4.07 -20.34 37.65
C PHE A 203 -2.55 -20.22 37.52
N HIS A 204 -1.85 -20.05 38.64
CA HIS A 204 -0.39 -20.01 38.64
C HIS A 204 0.21 -21.32 38.09
N SER A 205 -0.25 -22.48 38.56
CA SER A 205 0.34 -23.77 38.17
C SER A 205 -0.03 -24.22 36.76
N ARG A 206 -1.25 -23.92 36.29
CA ARG A 206 -1.75 -24.36 34.97
C ARG A 206 -1.46 -23.38 33.83
N VAL A 207 -1.32 -22.08 34.12
CA VAL A 207 -1.19 -21.04 33.07
C VAL A 207 0.14 -20.30 33.17
N VAL A 208 0.48 -19.76 34.34
CA VAL A 208 1.66 -18.88 34.49
C VAL A 208 2.97 -19.67 34.49
N ALA A 209 3.09 -20.71 35.30
CA ALA A 209 4.33 -21.48 35.44
C ALA A 209 4.76 -22.17 34.12
N PRO A 210 3.85 -22.79 33.33
CA PRO A 210 4.21 -23.33 32.01
C PRO A 210 4.75 -22.25 31.07
N ALA A 211 4.09 -21.09 31.00
CA ALA A 211 4.52 -19.97 30.17
C ALA A 211 5.89 -19.41 30.59
N GLN A 212 6.21 -19.38 31.90
CA GLN A 212 7.53 -18.98 32.41
C GLN A 212 8.65 -19.96 32.03
N SER A 213 8.32 -21.23 31.84
CA SER A 213 9.26 -22.26 31.37
C SER A 213 9.36 -22.37 29.84
N TYR A 214 8.57 -21.59 29.11
CA TYR A 214 8.48 -21.64 27.66
C TYR A 214 9.85 -21.35 27.01
N SER A 215 10.27 -22.23 26.10
CA SER A 215 11.60 -22.19 25.50
C SER A 215 11.51 -22.24 23.98
N ILE A 216 12.28 -21.38 23.32
CA ILE A 216 12.28 -21.23 21.87
C ILE A 216 13.64 -21.67 21.31
N PRO A 217 13.66 -22.65 20.39
CA PRO A 217 14.91 -23.06 19.74
C PRO A 217 15.49 -21.92 18.90
N ALA A 218 16.81 -21.74 18.99
CA ALA A 218 17.57 -20.79 18.19
C ALA A 218 18.35 -21.51 17.09
N ILE A 219 18.60 -20.82 15.97
CA ILE A 219 19.68 -21.14 15.03
C ILE A 219 20.67 -20.00 15.09
N GLU A 220 21.84 -20.24 15.66
CA GLU A 220 22.91 -19.24 15.75
C GLU A 220 23.93 -19.46 14.65
N LEU A 221 24.07 -18.46 13.78
CA LEU A 221 25.12 -18.41 12.76
C LEU A 221 26.40 -17.83 13.36
N ASP A 222 27.52 -18.49 13.08
CA ASP A 222 28.83 -18.03 13.53
C ASP A 222 29.20 -16.67 12.90
N LYS A 223 30.07 -15.93 13.59
CA LYS A 223 30.61 -14.67 13.07
C LYS A 223 31.42 -14.84 11.78
N GLN A 224 31.83 -16.06 11.41
CA GLN A 224 32.61 -16.34 10.19
C GLN A 224 31.70 -16.66 8.98
N THR A 225 30.38 -16.68 9.15
CA THR A 225 29.44 -17.06 8.11
C THR A 225 29.46 -16.01 7.00
N SER A 226 29.61 -16.46 5.76
CA SER A 226 29.72 -15.55 4.61
C SER A 226 28.38 -14.83 4.34
N LYS A 227 28.46 -13.62 3.78
CA LYS A 227 27.29 -12.81 3.39
C LYS A 227 26.32 -13.56 2.49
N SER A 228 26.84 -14.25 1.48
CA SER A 228 26.05 -15.06 0.56
C SER A 228 25.31 -16.19 1.26
N ALA A 229 25.91 -16.78 2.28
CA ALA A 229 25.29 -17.86 3.04
C ALA A 229 24.23 -17.32 4.00
N VAL A 230 24.50 -16.20 4.66
CA VAL A 230 23.50 -15.47 5.46
C VAL A 230 22.29 -15.17 4.57
N ALA A 231 22.47 -14.54 3.41
CA ALA A 231 21.39 -14.24 2.45
C ALA A 231 20.65 -15.49 1.94
N THR A 232 21.38 -16.58 1.67
CA THR A 232 20.76 -17.86 1.22
C THR A 232 19.93 -18.51 2.33
N VAL A 233 20.43 -18.51 3.57
CA VAL A 233 19.71 -19.02 4.74
C VAL A 233 18.48 -18.16 4.99
N PHE A 234 18.61 -16.84 4.88
CA PHE A 234 17.51 -15.89 4.93
C PHE A 234 16.43 -16.19 3.89
N GLU A 235 16.79 -16.43 2.63
CA GLU A 235 15.83 -16.76 1.56
C GLU A 235 15.11 -18.08 1.82
N LYS A 236 15.82 -19.11 2.31
CA LYS A 236 15.27 -20.46 2.47
C LYS A 236 14.42 -20.63 3.73
N VAL A 237 14.79 -19.99 4.84
CA VAL A 237 14.11 -20.16 6.14
C VAL A 237 12.90 -19.23 6.29
N ASN A 238 12.80 -18.14 5.51
CA ASN A 238 11.67 -17.20 5.52
C ASN A 238 10.35 -17.71 4.90
N THR A 239 10.19 -19.01 4.71
CA THR A 239 9.00 -19.58 4.05
C THR A 239 7.76 -19.64 4.95
N GLY A 240 7.91 -19.52 6.28
CA GLY A 240 6.80 -19.60 7.24
C GLY A 240 6.32 -18.27 7.85
N GLY A 241 7.01 -17.15 7.60
CA GLY A 241 6.67 -15.82 8.11
C GLY A 241 6.21 -14.85 7.01
N LEU A 242 6.02 -13.57 7.33
CA LEU A 242 5.91 -12.52 6.31
C LEU A 242 7.25 -12.51 5.53
N THR A 243 7.25 -12.99 4.29
CA THR A 243 8.44 -13.16 3.45
C THR A 243 9.26 -11.86 3.34
N LEU A 244 10.60 -11.99 3.30
CA LEU A 244 11.46 -10.85 2.95
C LEU A 244 11.24 -10.51 1.48
N ASN A 245 11.09 -9.22 1.19
CA ASN A 245 10.95 -8.76 -0.19
C ASN A 245 12.33 -8.61 -0.86
N VAL A 246 12.33 -8.40 -2.17
CA VAL A 246 13.56 -8.29 -2.97
C VAL A 246 14.47 -7.15 -2.51
N PHE A 247 13.86 -6.07 -2.03
CA PHE A 247 14.58 -4.90 -1.57
C PHE A 247 15.41 -5.18 -0.32
N GLU A 248 14.88 -5.96 0.64
CA GLU A 248 15.60 -6.33 1.86
C GLU A 248 16.81 -7.23 1.54
N LEU A 249 16.65 -8.17 0.60
CA LEU A 249 17.74 -9.04 0.13
C LEU A 249 18.85 -8.26 -0.57
N LEU A 250 18.49 -7.28 -1.41
CA LEU A 250 19.48 -6.40 -2.05
C LEU A 250 20.14 -5.46 -1.04
N THR A 251 19.43 -4.97 -0.03
CA THR A 251 20.01 -4.13 1.03
C THR A 251 21.12 -4.90 1.74
N ALA A 252 20.89 -6.16 2.10
CA ALA A 252 21.91 -7.01 2.72
C ALA A 252 23.10 -7.29 1.77
N THR A 253 22.83 -7.42 0.47
CA THR A 253 23.87 -7.66 -0.55
C THR A 253 24.74 -6.42 -0.77
N PHE A 254 24.13 -5.23 -0.87
CA PHE A 254 24.82 -3.96 -1.15
C PHE A 254 25.59 -3.42 0.05
N ALA A 255 25.07 -3.58 1.27
CA ALA A 255 25.77 -3.21 2.51
C ALA A 255 27.09 -3.95 2.72
N GLY A 256 27.37 -4.95 1.88
CA GLY A 256 28.58 -5.74 1.95
C GLY A 256 29.60 -5.52 0.84
N ASP A 257 29.43 -4.54 -0.03
CA ASP A 257 30.32 -4.35 -1.19
C ASP A 257 31.70 -3.83 -0.79
N ALA A 258 32.71 -4.69 -0.94
CA ALA A 258 34.09 -4.37 -0.54
C ALA A 258 34.72 -3.27 -1.41
N SER A 259 34.31 -3.16 -2.68
CA SER A 259 34.85 -2.17 -3.60
C SER A 259 34.34 -0.77 -3.24
N TYR A 260 33.06 -0.66 -2.88
CA TYR A 260 32.46 0.59 -2.42
C TYR A 260 33.10 1.06 -1.12
N PHE A 261 33.21 0.17 -0.11
CA PHE A 261 33.85 0.51 1.16
C PHE A 261 35.29 1.00 0.98
N ALA A 262 36.07 0.35 0.11
CA ALA A 262 37.44 0.76 -0.18
C ALA A 262 37.51 2.16 -0.82
N ARG A 263 36.49 2.57 -1.59
CA ARG A 263 36.42 3.89 -2.24
C ARG A 263 35.92 4.99 -1.31
N THR A 264 34.93 4.71 -0.46
CA THR A 264 34.19 5.74 0.31
C THR A 264 34.49 5.73 1.80
N GLY A 265 35.12 4.67 2.31
CA GLY A 265 35.36 4.46 3.75
C GLY A 265 34.10 4.10 4.55
N SER A 266 32.96 3.84 3.89
CA SER A 266 31.69 3.46 4.53
C SER A 266 30.90 2.49 3.66
N ASP A 267 30.04 1.67 4.28
CA ASP A 267 29.18 0.74 3.56
C ASP A 267 27.99 1.47 2.92
N PHE A 268 27.59 1.05 1.71
CA PHE A 268 26.40 1.60 1.06
C PHE A 268 25.13 1.06 1.71
N ARG A 269 24.17 1.93 1.99
CA ARG A 269 22.92 1.56 2.68
C ARG A 269 21.74 1.89 1.78
N LEU A 270 21.16 0.86 1.17
CA LEU A 270 20.05 1.00 0.23
C LEU A 270 18.80 1.64 0.87
N ASN A 271 18.54 1.36 2.15
CA ASN A 271 17.48 2.03 2.91
C ASN A 271 17.69 3.54 3.01
N ASP A 272 18.88 3.98 3.43
CA ASP A 272 19.20 5.41 3.56
C ASP A 272 19.06 6.13 2.20
N ASP A 273 19.36 5.45 1.10
CA ASP A 273 19.23 6.00 -0.25
C ASP A 273 17.78 5.98 -0.78
N TRP A 274 16.99 4.99 -0.38
CA TRP A 274 15.54 4.98 -0.62
C TRP A 274 14.84 6.10 0.15
N GLU A 275 15.21 6.37 1.40
CA GLU A 275 14.67 7.49 2.19
C GLU A 275 14.88 8.85 1.48
N LYS A 276 16.03 9.06 0.82
CA LYS A 276 16.26 10.24 -0.02
C LYS A 276 15.33 10.30 -1.22
N THR A 277 15.07 9.15 -1.85
CA THR A 277 14.12 9.03 -2.96
C THR A 277 12.70 9.37 -2.48
N GLU A 278 12.27 8.83 -1.34
CA GLU A 278 10.98 9.16 -0.74
C GLU A 278 10.86 10.65 -0.37
N GLU A 279 11.93 11.25 0.15
CA GLU A 279 11.98 12.67 0.44
C GLU A 279 11.80 13.52 -0.83
N ALA A 280 12.47 13.16 -1.93
CA ALA A 280 12.28 13.82 -3.22
C ALA A 280 10.84 13.64 -3.75
N PHE A 281 10.24 12.46 -3.55
CA PHE A 281 8.89 12.17 -4.03
C PHE A 281 7.79 12.83 -3.19
N ARG A 282 8.08 13.21 -1.94
CA ARG A 282 7.10 13.76 -0.99
C ARG A 282 6.35 14.99 -1.52
N ALA A 283 7.00 15.80 -2.36
CA ALA A 283 6.40 16.98 -2.99
C ALA A 283 5.38 16.64 -4.10
N HIS A 284 5.31 15.38 -4.54
CA HIS A 284 4.53 14.93 -5.69
C HIS A 284 3.50 13.86 -5.25
N PRO A 285 2.25 14.23 -4.96
CA PRO A 285 1.22 13.31 -4.48
C PRO A 285 1.04 12.06 -5.36
N VAL A 286 1.13 12.21 -6.68
CA VAL A 286 1.03 11.10 -7.65
C VAL A 286 2.10 10.02 -7.51
N LEU A 287 3.21 10.30 -6.81
CA LEU A 287 4.30 9.33 -6.59
C LEU A 287 4.17 8.57 -5.26
N ARG A 288 3.20 8.89 -4.40
CA ARG A 288 3.07 8.25 -3.07
C ARG A 288 2.86 6.74 -3.13
N GLY A 289 2.25 6.24 -4.20
CA GLY A 289 2.04 4.81 -4.39
C GLY A 289 3.27 4.04 -4.87
N VAL A 290 4.36 4.73 -5.26
CA VAL A 290 5.56 4.07 -5.80
C VAL A 290 6.32 3.37 -4.69
N GLU A 291 6.48 2.05 -4.83
CA GLU A 291 7.17 1.23 -3.84
C GLU A 291 8.67 1.09 -4.17
N ASN A 292 9.47 0.72 -3.17
CA ASN A 292 10.89 0.48 -3.36
C ASN A 292 11.19 -0.64 -4.38
N THR A 293 10.30 -1.63 -4.50
CA THR A 293 10.37 -2.68 -5.50
C THR A 293 10.12 -2.15 -6.92
N ASP A 294 9.27 -1.15 -7.08
CA ASP A 294 9.00 -0.53 -8.40
C ASP A 294 10.25 0.21 -8.90
N PHE A 295 10.91 0.92 -7.99
CA PHE A 295 12.17 1.59 -8.30
C PHE A 295 13.27 0.59 -8.68
N LEU A 296 13.40 -0.51 -7.94
CA LEU A 296 14.35 -1.58 -8.26
C LEU A 296 14.03 -2.29 -9.58
N GLN A 297 12.75 -2.45 -9.92
CA GLN A 297 12.35 -2.95 -11.24
C GLN A 297 12.79 -1.99 -12.34
N ALA A 298 12.64 -0.67 -12.15
CA ALA A 298 13.14 0.32 -13.11
C ALA A 298 14.67 0.23 -13.31
N VAL A 299 15.43 0.10 -12.21
CA VAL A 299 16.89 -0.15 -12.27
C VAL A 299 17.18 -1.42 -13.07
N THR A 300 16.48 -2.51 -12.76
CA THR A 300 16.71 -3.82 -13.39
C THR A 300 16.47 -3.80 -14.89
N VAL A 301 15.40 -3.16 -15.35
CA VAL A 301 15.09 -3.06 -16.78
C VAL A 301 16.17 -2.24 -17.51
N LEU A 302 16.64 -1.13 -16.94
CA LEU A 302 17.73 -0.33 -17.51
C LEU A 302 19.06 -1.09 -17.55
N THR A 303 19.42 -1.74 -16.45
CA THR A 303 20.64 -2.56 -16.34
C THR A 303 20.64 -3.71 -17.34
N THR A 304 19.51 -4.44 -17.46
CA THR A 304 19.42 -5.58 -18.39
C THR A 304 19.38 -5.13 -19.85
N LEU A 305 18.77 -3.98 -20.15
CA LEU A 305 18.86 -3.33 -21.47
C LEU A 305 20.31 -2.99 -21.83
N LYS A 306 21.02 -2.28 -20.96
CA LYS A 306 22.43 -1.93 -21.18
C LYS A 306 23.30 -3.16 -21.41
N ARG A 307 23.09 -4.23 -20.63
CA ARG A 307 23.83 -5.50 -20.80
C ARG A 307 23.57 -6.15 -22.16
N LYS A 308 22.33 -6.12 -22.62
CA LYS A 308 21.95 -6.62 -23.95
C LYS A 308 22.61 -5.81 -25.07
N GLU A 309 22.71 -4.49 -24.91
CA GLU A 309 23.35 -3.60 -25.90
C GLU A 309 24.87 -3.79 -25.95
N LEU A 310 25.52 -4.09 -24.82
CA LEU A 310 26.96 -4.34 -24.73
C LEU A 310 27.39 -5.70 -25.29
N ASP A 311 26.52 -6.71 -25.27
CA ASP A 311 26.82 -8.06 -25.75
C ASP A 311 25.63 -8.65 -26.54
N PRO A 312 25.40 -8.19 -27.79
CA PRO A 312 24.24 -8.61 -28.59
C PRO A 312 24.24 -10.09 -28.97
N ASP A 313 25.41 -10.73 -28.98
CA ASP A 313 25.58 -12.15 -29.30
C ASP A 313 25.16 -13.06 -28.14
N ARG A 314 25.18 -12.53 -26.92
CA ARG A 314 24.68 -13.21 -25.73
C ARG A 314 23.17 -12.96 -25.63
N ARG A 315 22.39 -14.04 -25.46
CA ARG A 315 20.93 -13.98 -25.29
C ARG A 315 20.51 -13.41 -23.93
N VAL A 316 21.00 -12.22 -23.57
CA VAL A 316 20.56 -11.49 -22.38
C VAL A 316 19.22 -10.85 -22.70
N ALA A 317 18.17 -11.33 -22.06
CA ALA A 317 16.84 -10.73 -22.18
C ALA A 317 16.74 -9.50 -21.27
N VAL A 318 16.05 -8.47 -21.74
CA VAL A 318 15.61 -7.36 -20.88
C VAL A 318 14.54 -7.91 -19.93
N SER A 319 14.64 -7.60 -18.64
CA SER A 319 13.77 -8.20 -17.62
C SER A 319 13.56 -7.25 -16.44
N ALA A 320 12.38 -7.35 -15.83
CA ALA A 320 12.02 -6.74 -14.55
C ALA A 320 11.65 -7.80 -13.49
N LYS A 321 11.89 -9.08 -13.79
CA LYS A 321 11.46 -10.19 -12.93
C LYS A 321 12.22 -10.16 -11.61
N ARG A 322 11.54 -10.56 -10.54
CA ARG A 322 12.13 -10.75 -9.20
C ARG A 322 13.51 -11.43 -9.22
N GLU A 323 13.67 -12.51 -9.98
CA GLU A 323 14.93 -13.26 -10.07
C GLU A 323 16.09 -12.45 -10.67
N ASP A 324 15.79 -11.50 -11.57
CA ASP A 324 16.80 -10.65 -12.20
C ASP A 324 17.09 -9.40 -11.37
N VAL A 325 16.09 -8.89 -10.65
CA VAL A 325 16.30 -7.83 -9.65
C VAL A 325 17.29 -8.31 -8.58
N LEU A 326 17.19 -9.56 -8.11
CA LEU A 326 18.14 -10.15 -7.15
C LEU A 326 19.57 -10.31 -7.69
N LYS A 327 19.79 -10.22 -9.00
CA LYS A 327 21.13 -10.30 -9.62
C LYS A 327 21.80 -8.93 -9.76
N LEU A 328 21.11 -7.84 -9.40
CA LEU A 328 21.70 -6.51 -9.41
C LEU A 328 22.93 -6.45 -8.51
N GLN A 329 23.96 -5.77 -9.00
CA GLN A 329 25.15 -5.38 -8.25
C GLN A 329 25.02 -3.92 -7.81
N LEU A 330 25.79 -3.51 -6.80
CA LEU A 330 25.72 -2.14 -6.29
C LEU A 330 26.06 -1.10 -7.37
N ASP A 331 27.07 -1.35 -8.20
CA ASP A 331 27.43 -0.44 -9.28
C ASP A 331 26.31 -0.30 -10.34
N ASP A 332 25.49 -1.35 -10.56
CA ASP A 332 24.30 -1.24 -11.43
C ASP A 332 23.27 -0.27 -10.83
N TYR A 333 23.06 -0.33 -9.51
CA TYR A 333 22.13 0.55 -8.81
C TYR A 333 22.61 2.00 -8.82
N LEU A 334 23.88 2.22 -8.47
CA LEU A 334 24.48 3.56 -8.41
C LEU A 334 24.51 4.25 -9.78
N GLU A 335 24.59 3.48 -10.87
CA GLU A 335 24.51 4.04 -12.22
C GLU A 335 23.13 4.64 -12.52
N TRP A 336 22.05 3.99 -12.10
CA TRP A 336 20.70 4.35 -12.53
C TRP A 336 19.88 5.13 -11.50
N VAL A 337 20.32 5.20 -10.24
CA VAL A 337 19.53 5.84 -9.17
C VAL A 337 19.20 7.30 -9.44
N GLU A 338 20.17 8.14 -9.82
CA GLU A 338 19.90 9.56 -10.10
C GLU A 338 19.10 9.78 -11.40
N PRO A 339 19.42 9.11 -12.53
CA PRO A 339 18.58 9.17 -13.73
C PRO A 339 17.13 8.76 -13.48
N LEU A 340 16.90 7.75 -12.65
CA LEU A 340 15.56 7.28 -12.31
C LEU A 340 14.82 8.22 -11.37
N ARG A 341 15.49 8.79 -10.35
CA ARG A 341 14.87 9.86 -9.53
C ARG A 341 14.38 10.99 -10.42
N ALA A 342 15.22 11.47 -11.35
CA ALA A 342 14.82 12.47 -12.33
C ALA A 342 13.65 11.98 -13.21
N GLY A 343 13.68 10.73 -13.67
CA GLY A 343 12.61 10.14 -14.48
C GLY A 343 11.26 10.01 -13.77
N PHE A 344 11.24 9.67 -12.48
CA PHE A 344 10.00 9.64 -11.70
C PHE A 344 9.46 11.05 -11.44
N LEU A 345 10.33 12.02 -11.14
CA LEU A 345 9.91 13.43 -10.99
C LEU A 345 9.36 13.99 -12.31
N TRP A 346 9.99 13.67 -13.43
CA TRP A 346 9.45 13.97 -14.77
C TRP A 346 8.11 13.28 -15.01
N SER A 347 7.95 12.03 -14.58
CA SER A 347 6.68 11.30 -14.71
C SER A 347 5.56 12.00 -13.92
N ALA A 348 5.86 12.55 -12.75
CA ALA A 348 4.89 13.34 -11.98
C ALA A 348 4.46 14.62 -12.71
N GLN A 349 5.39 15.31 -13.37
CA GLN A 349 5.09 16.47 -14.21
C GLN A 349 4.28 16.06 -15.44
N PHE A 350 4.65 14.95 -16.09
CA PHE A 350 3.90 14.37 -17.19
C PHE A 350 2.44 14.14 -16.79
N LEU A 351 2.21 13.52 -15.63
CA LEU A 351 0.86 13.24 -15.15
C LEU A 351 0.07 14.51 -14.87
N ALA A 352 0.71 15.55 -14.32
CA ALA A 352 0.07 16.84 -14.12
C ALA A 352 -0.39 17.47 -15.45
N ASP A 353 0.41 17.39 -16.52
CA ASP A 353 -0.01 17.82 -17.86
C ASP A 353 -1.23 17.03 -18.37
N GLN A 354 -1.36 15.78 -17.93
CA GLN A 354 -2.50 14.91 -18.25
C GLN A 354 -3.66 15.03 -17.25
N HIS A 355 -3.63 16.06 -16.38
CA HIS A 355 -4.66 16.34 -15.37
C HIS A 355 -4.86 15.24 -14.33
N ILE A 356 -3.77 14.54 -13.99
CA ILE A 356 -3.69 13.54 -12.92
C ILE A 356 -2.87 14.15 -11.78
N PHE A 357 -3.52 14.48 -10.67
CA PHE A 357 -2.92 15.36 -9.64
C PHE A 357 -2.63 14.69 -8.29
N ASP A 358 -3.22 13.52 -8.02
CA ASP A 358 -3.04 12.79 -6.76
C ASP A 358 -2.92 11.28 -6.98
N ASP A 359 -2.50 10.57 -5.92
CA ASP A 359 -2.28 9.13 -5.92
C ASP A 359 -3.57 8.33 -6.22
N LYS A 360 -4.73 8.83 -5.80
CA LYS A 360 -6.02 8.20 -6.06
C LYS A 360 -6.37 8.25 -7.55
N SER A 361 -5.97 9.31 -8.24
CA SER A 361 -6.24 9.55 -9.66
C SER A 361 -5.24 8.87 -10.60
N VAL A 362 -4.12 8.33 -10.10
CA VAL A 362 -3.16 7.58 -10.93
C VAL A 362 -3.81 6.27 -11.42
N PRO A 363 -3.94 6.05 -12.75
CA PRO A 363 -4.55 4.83 -13.27
C PRO A 363 -3.77 3.56 -12.92
N TYR A 364 -2.46 3.59 -13.19
CA TYR A 364 -1.54 2.50 -12.87
C TYR A 364 -0.23 3.04 -12.33
N THR A 365 -0.01 2.93 -11.02
CA THR A 365 1.28 3.25 -10.41
C THR A 365 2.42 2.44 -11.03
N LYS A 366 2.14 1.18 -11.40
CA LYS A 366 3.12 0.29 -12.06
C LYS A 366 3.55 0.80 -13.45
N GLN A 367 2.77 1.62 -14.14
CA GLN A 367 3.17 2.22 -15.43
C GLN A 367 4.22 3.33 -15.25
N LEU A 368 4.39 3.87 -14.04
CA LEU A 368 5.44 4.87 -13.76
C LEU A 368 6.85 4.29 -13.86
N VAL A 369 7.01 2.96 -13.68
CA VAL A 369 8.28 2.24 -13.83
C VAL A 369 8.84 2.40 -15.24
N PRO A 370 8.14 1.97 -16.33
CA PRO A 370 8.62 2.20 -17.68
C PRO A 370 8.66 3.68 -18.05
N MET A 371 7.79 4.55 -17.52
CA MET A 371 7.89 5.99 -17.79
C MET A 371 9.21 6.60 -17.31
N ALA A 372 9.61 6.32 -16.07
CA ALA A 372 10.88 6.79 -15.53
C ALA A 372 12.07 6.20 -16.28
N ALA A 373 12.02 4.92 -16.65
CA ALA A 373 13.06 4.27 -17.44
C ALA A 373 13.16 4.85 -18.87
N LEU A 374 12.03 5.15 -19.53
CA LEU A 374 12.01 5.81 -20.83
C LEU A 374 12.66 7.19 -20.77
N HIS A 375 12.35 7.97 -19.73
CA HIS A 375 13.02 9.26 -19.50
C HIS A 375 14.54 9.07 -19.30
N ALA A 376 14.97 8.06 -18.54
CA ALA A 376 16.40 7.79 -18.33
C ALA A 376 17.14 7.43 -19.65
N VAL A 377 16.48 6.69 -20.56
CA VAL A 377 17.05 6.32 -21.87
C VAL A 377 17.03 7.48 -22.86
N MET A 378 15.94 8.23 -22.92
CA MET A 378 15.72 9.26 -23.95
C MET A 378 16.23 10.65 -23.53
N GLY A 379 16.50 10.85 -22.23
CA GLY A 379 16.86 12.15 -21.68
C GLY A 379 15.83 13.24 -22.00
N ASN A 380 16.30 14.45 -22.27
CA ASN A 380 15.43 15.59 -22.55
C ASN A 380 14.65 15.49 -23.87
N ASP A 381 15.10 14.65 -24.81
CA ASP A 381 14.46 14.49 -26.12
C ASP A 381 13.05 13.88 -26.01
N ILE A 382 12.74 13.22 -24.88
CA ILE A 382 11.39 12.72 -24.58
C ILE A 382 10.32 13.84 -24.57
N ASN A 383 10.74 15.09 -24.38
CA ASN A 383 9.87 16.27 -24.35
C ASN A 383 9.72 16.96 -25.71
N LEU A 384 10.46 16.52 -26.75
CA LEU A 384 10.27 17.07 -28.10
C LEU A 384 8.85 16.79 -28.58
N HIS A 385 8.22 17.77 -29.23
CA HIS A 385 6.77 17.76 -29.51
C HIS A 385 6.25 16.43 -30.10
N GLY A 386 6.88 15.92 -31.17
CA GLY A 386 6.45 14.66 -31.80
C GLY A 386 6.73 13.42 -30.94
N VAL A 387 7.82 13.43 -30.17
CA VAL A 387 8.17 12.36 -29.23
C VAL A 387 7.16 12.34 -28.09
N ARG A 388 6.93 13.50 -27.47
CA ARG A 388 5.96 13.71 -26.41
C ARG A 388 4.57 13.22 -26.81
N GLN A 389 4.10 13.56 -28.01
CA GLN A 389 2.81 13.09 -28.51
C GLN A 389 2.71 11.56 -28.58
N ARG A 390 3.77 10.88 -29.05
CA ARG A 390 3.82 9.41 -29.10
C ARG A 390 3.91 8.78 -27.71
N ILE A 391 4.65 9.38 -26.79
CA ILE A 391 4.69 8.94 -25.39
C ILE A 391 3.31 9.10 -24.74
N THR A 392 2.61 10.21 -25.00
CA THR A 392 1.22 10.42 -24.55
C THR A 392 0.29 9.37 -25.13
N GLN A 393 0.39 9.05 -26.42
CA GLN A 393 -0.40 7.98 -27.04
C GLN A 393 -0.12 6.61 -26.39
N TRP A 394 1.15 6.26 -26.17
CA TRP A 394 1.54 5.02 -25.49
C TRP A 394 1.00 4.96 -24.06
N PHE A 395 1.07 6.08 -23.32
CA PHE A 395 0.53 6.19 -21.98
C PHE A 395 -0.97 5.87 -21.97
N TRP A 396 -1.75 6.56 -22.82
CA TRP A 396 -3.19 6.37 -22.90
C TRP A 396 -3.61 5.00 -23.42
N CYS A 397 -2.89 4.41 -24.37
CA CYS A 397 -3.10 3.02 -24.78
C CYS A 397 -2.88 2.03 -23.62
N GLY A 398 -1.88 2.29 -22.78
CA GLY A 398 -1.62 1.51 -21.57
C GLY A 398 -2.76 1.58 -20.55
N VAL A 399 -3.27 2.80 -20.31
CA VAL A 399 -4.34 3.08 -19.34
C VAL A 399 -5.69 2.55 -19.83
N LEU A 400 -6.13 2.98 -21.01
CA LEU A 400 -7.46 2.72 -21.55
C LEU A 400 -7.58 1.29 -22.11
N GLY A 401 -6.48 0.67 -22.52
CA GLY A 401 -6.45 -0.76 -22.81
C GLY A 401 -6.32 -1.65 -21.56
N GLU A 402 -6.32 -1.06 -20.35
CA GLU A 402 -6.17 -1.74 -19.05
C GLU A 402 -4.94 -2.70 -18.97
N LEU A 403 -3.86 -2.32 -19.65
CA LEU A 403 -2.76 -3.22 -20.00
C LEU A 403 -1.73 -3.45 -18.87
N TYR A 404 -1.77 -2.64 -17.81
CA TYR A 404 -0.89 -2.75 -16.64
C TYR A 404 -1.58 -3.39 -15.42
N GLY A 405 -2.78 -3.97 -15.60
CA GLY A 405 -3.44 -4.77 -14.57
C GLY A 405 -2.82 -6.17 -14.33
N GLY A 406 -2.01 -6.67 -15.27
CA GLY A 406 -1.39 -8.00 -15.19
C GLY A 406 -0.17 -8.17 -16.12
N ALA A 407 0.66 -9.18 -15.84
CA ALA A 407 1.89 -9.51 -16.60
C ALA A 407 2.84 -8.30 -16.83
N ILE A 408 2.91 -7.39 -15.86
CA ILE A 408 3.58 -6.10 -15.96
C ILE A 408 5.09 -6.19 -16.22
N GLU A 409 5.77 -7.17 -15.65
CA GLU A 409 7.24 -7.29 -15.76
C GLU A 409 7.71 -7.49 -17.21
N THR A 410 7.02 -8.36 -17.96
CA THR A 410 7.30 -8.59 -19.39
C THR A 410 6.96 -7.35 -20.21
N ARG A 411 5.92 -6.61 -19.81
CA ARG A 411 5.50 -5.38 -20.50
C ARG A 411 6.54 -4.28 -20.32
N PHE A 412 7.09 -4.09 -19.11
CA PHE A 412 8.15 -3.10 -18.86
C PHE A 412 9.36 -3.29 -19.77
N ALA A 413 9.85 -4.53 -19.85
CA ALA A 413 10.96 -4.88 -20.73
C ALA A 413 10.65 -4.54 -22.19
N ARG A 414 9.48 -4.97 -22.66
CA ARG A 414 9.03 -4.74 -24.04
C ARG A 414 8.83 -3.26 -24.37
N ASP A 415 8.27 -2.48 -23.45
CA ASP A 415 8.07 -1.05 -23.65
C ASP A 415 9.41 -0.32 -23.76
N LEU A 416 10.36 -0.63 -22.88
CA LEU A 416 11.69 0.00 -22.93
C LEU A 416 12.45 -0.35 -24.22
N GLU A 417 12.24 -1.55 -24.77
CA GLU A 417 12.84 -1.95 -26.05
C GLU A 417 12.17 -1.30 -27.27
N GLN A 418 10.86 -1.06 -27.24
CA GLN A 418 10.08 -0.70 -28.43
C GLN A 418 9.76 0.80 -28.51
N VAL A 419 9.45 1.41 -27.37
CA VAL A 419 8.92 2.79 -27.32
C VAL A 419 9.95 3.84 -27.69
N PRO A 420 11.22 3.81 -27.23
CA PRO A 420 12.18 4.88 -27.54
C PRO A 420 12.38 5.11 -29.04
N ALA A 421 12.66 4.05 -29.80
CA ALA A 421 12.89 4.14 -31.23
C ALA A 421 11.63 4.53 -32.01
N TRP A 422 10.46 4.03 -31.60
CA TRP A 422 9.19 4.40 -32.22
C TRP A 422 8.80 5.86 -31.93
N ALA A 423 8.95 6.31 -30.67
CA ALA A 423 8.64 7.67 -30.25
C ALA A 423 9.53 8.70 -30.97
N ALA A 424 10.83 8.39 -31.08
CA ALA A 424 11.81 9.19 -31.83
C ALA A 424 11.62 9.15 -33.36
N GLY A 425 10.78 8.24 -33.88
CA GLY A 425 10.55 8.07 -35.31
C GLY A 425 11.70 7.37 -36.05
N THR A 426 12.62 6.73 -35.33
CA THR A 426 13.73 5.94 -35.92
C THR A 426 13.31 4.51 -36.27
N SER A 427 12.17 4.06 -35.75
CA SER A 427 11.52 2.79 -36.10
C SER A 427 10.06 3.01 -36.51
N SER A 428 9.61 2.28 -37.54
CA SER A 428 8.20 2.23 -37.95
C SER A 428 7.40 1.16 -37.21
N SER A 429 8.06 0.29 -36.43
CA SER A 429 7.40 -0.76 -35.66
C SER A 429 6.65 -0.14 -34.47
N VAL A 430 5.32 -0.23 -34.49
CA VAL A 430 4.47 0.27 -33.41
C VAL A 430 4.68 -0.60 -32.15
N PRO A 431 4.87 -0.03 -30.94
CA PRO A 431 5.02 -0.82 -29.73
C PRO A 431 3.80 -1.69 -29.48
N ARG A 432 4.01 -2.91 -28.98
CA ARG A 432 2.90 -3.83 -28.70
C ARG A 432 1.91 -3.26 -27.68
N THR A 433 2.33 -2.43 -26.74
CA THR A 433 1.39 -1.76 -25.82
C THR A 433 0.41 -0.84 -26.56
N VAL A 434 0.80 -0.25 -27.69
CA VAL A 434 -0.11 0.52 -28.56
C VAL A 434 -0.90 -0.41 -29.49
N GLN A 435 -0.27 -1.46 -30.04
CA GLN A 435 -0.95 -2.41 -30.94
C GLN A 435 -2.04 -3.21 -30.22
N ASP A 436 -1.71 -3.77 -29.05
CA ASP A 436 -2.57 -4.65 -28.25
C ASP A 436 -3.71 -3.88 -27.56
N ALA A 437 -3.60 -2.56 -27.39
CA ALA A 437 -4.60 -1.76 -26.69
C ALA A 437 -5.92 -1.70 -27.46
N THR A 438 -7.01 -2.11 -26.81
CA THR A 438 -8.36 -2.05 -27.35
C THR A 438 -9.28 -1.50 -26.29
N PHE A 439 -10.27 -0.70 -26.70
CA PHE A 439 -11.34 -0.26 -25.83
C PHE A 439 -12.66 -0.61 -26.49
N VAL A 440 -13.58 -1.19 -25.71
CA VAL A 440 -14.90 -1.63 -26.17
C VAL A 440 -15.95 -0.64 -25.65
N GLU A 441 -16.87 -0.18 -26.51
CA GLU A 441 -17.83 0.86 -26.15
C GLU A 441 -18.70 0.49 -24.94
N SER A 442 -19.16 -0.76 -24.86
CA SER A 442 -19.94 -1.26 -23.72
C SER A 442 -19.20 -1.18 -22.37
N ARG A 443 -17.87 -1.06 -22.37
CA ARG A 443 -17.06 -0.81 -21.16
C ARG A 443 -17.49 0.46 -20.44
N LEU A 444 -17.93 1.49 -21.16
CA LEU A 444 -18.44 2.72 -20.55
C LEU A 444 -19.65 2.48 -19.63
N HIS A 445 -20.43 1.43 -19.88
CA HIS A 445 -21.58 1.08 -19.06
C HIS A 445 -21.17 0.33 -17.78
N SER A 446 -20.08 -0.45 -17.83
CA SER A 446 -19.61 -1.24 -16.69
C SER A 446 -18.63 -0.50 -15.76
N LEU A 447 -18.07 0.64 -16.22
CA LEU A 447 -17.18 1.48 -15.41
C LEU A 447 -17.98 2.28 -14.35
N ARG A 448 -18.13 1.72 -13.15
CA ARG A 448 -18.87 2.35 -12.03
C ARG A 448 -18.00 2.93 -10.93
N THR A 449 -16.86 2.31 -10.65
CA THR A 449 -16.02 2.67 -9.49
C THR A 449 -14.70 3.31 -9.90
N ARG A 450 -14.13 4.11 -8.99
CA ARG A 450 -12.88 4.84 -9.21
C ARG A 450 -11.65 3.94 -9.15
N ASN A 451 -11.82 2.65 -8.85
CA ASN A 451 -10.74 1.68 -8.80
C ASN A 451 -10.25 1.25 -10.19
N SER A 452 -11.09 1.32 -11.23
CA SER A 452 -10.65 0.98 -12.59
C SER A 452 -9.68 2.02 -13.15
N ALA A 453 -8.63 1.55 -13.82
CA ALA A 453 -7.68 2.41 -14.50
C ALA A 453 -8.32 3.16 -15.68
N ALA A 454 -9.17 2.48 -16.45
CA ALA A 454 -9.91 3.12 -17.54
C ALA A 454 -10.84 4.22 -16.99
N TYR A 455 -11.48 3.98 -15.85
CA TYR A 455 -12.30 4.99 -15.16
C TYR A 455 -11.48 6.25 -14.85
N LYS A 456 -10.35 6.08 -14.14
CA LYS A 456 -9.45 7.19 -13.78
C LYS A 456 -8.93 7.93 -15.00
N GLY A 457 -8.61 7.19 -16.07
CA GLY A 457 -8.13 7.76 -17.32
C GLY A 457 -9.16 8.62 -18.05
N ILE A 458 -10.38 8.11 -18.22
CA ILE A 458 -11.49 8.87 -18.83
C ILE A 458 -11.81 10.11 -18.00
N HIS A 459 -11.81 9.98 -16.68
CA HIS A 459 -12.04 11.11 -15.78
C HIS A 459 -10.99 12.21 -15.98
N ALA A 460 -9.70 11.87 -16.06
CA ALA A 460 -8.63 12.83 -16.35
C ALA A 460 -8.81 13.51 -17.73
N LEU A 461 -9.22 12.77 -18.76
CA LEU A 461 -9.51 13.32 -20.10
C LEU A 461 -10.69 14.31 -20.08
N VAL A 462 -11.72 14.04 -19.29
CA VAL A 462 -12.86 14.97 -19.10
C VAL A 462 -12.40 16.23 -18.37
N ILE A 463 -11.65 16.09 -17.27
CA ILE A 463 -11.10 17.22 -16.50
C ILE A 463 -10.26 18.14 -17.39
N ALA A 464 -9.40 17.57 -18.24
CA ALA A 464 -8.52 18.33 -19.12
C ALA A 464 -9.24 19.30 -20.06
N GLY A 465 -10.50 19.02 -20.39
CA GLY A 465 -11.34 19.90 -21.21
C GLY A 465 -12.36 20.72 -20.44
N ALA A 466 -12.54 20.46 -19.14
CA ALA A 466 -13.68 20.95 -18.36
C ALA A 466 -13.39 22.25 -17.60
N THR A 467 -14.44 23.05 -17.41
CA THR A 467 -14.44 24.27 -16.60
C THR A 467 -15.55 24.20 -15.55
N ASP A 468 -15.28 24.66 -14.33
CA ASP A 468 -16.29 24.70 -13.28
C ASP A 468 -17.46 25.63 -13.65
N TRP A 469 -18.68 25.13 -13.43
CA TRP A 469 -19.92 25.77 -13.89
C TRP A 469 -20.30 27.02 -13.08
N MET A 470 -19.77 27.18 -11.87
CA MET A 470 -20.09 28.34 -11.01
C MET A 470 -18.98 29.37 -10.98
N ARG A 471 -17.71 28.94 -10.97
CA ARG A 471 -16.54 29.82 -10.84
C ARG A 471 -15.90 30.17 -12.18
N VAL A 472 -16.24 29.46 -13.26
CA VAL A 472 -15.64 29.63 -14.59
C VAL A 472 -14.11 29.47 -14.52
N GLN A 473 -13.68 28.45 -13.79
CA GLN A 473 -12.26 28.14 -13.61
C GLN A 473 -11.94 26.76 -14.21
N PRO A 474 -10.86 26.65 -15.02
CA PRO A 474 -10.39 25.35 -15.45
C PRO A 474 -9.88 24.54 -14.25
N PHE A 475 -9.88 23.23 -14.39
CA PHE A 475 -9.43 22.30 -13.35
C PHE A 475 -7.92 22.04 -13.42
N ASP A 476 -7.11 23.11 -13.40
CA ASP A 476 -5.65 22.99 -13.27
C ASP A 476 -5.26 22.52 -11.85
N MET A 477 -4.02 22.06 -11.67
CA MET A 477 -3.56 21.44 -10.41
C MET A 477 -3.90 22.22 -9.12
N VAL A 478 -3.76 23.56 -9.15
CA VAL A 478 -4.04 24.42 -8.00
C VAL A 478 -5.55 24.49 -7.75
N GLN A 479 -6.32 24.76 -8.81
CA GLN A 479 -7.78 24.90 -8.78
C GLN A 479 -8.46 23.60 -8.41
N TYR A 480 -7.99 22.46 -8.94
CA TYR A 480 -8.49 21.12 -8.61
C TYR A 480 -8.50 20.88 -7.09
N LYS A 481 -7.40 21.25 -6.43
CA LYS A 481 -7.26 21.15 -4.97
C LYS A 481 -8.08 22.20 -4.22
N ASP A 482 -8.00 23.48 -4.62
CA ASP A 482 -8.72 24.58 -3.95
C ASP A 482 -10.24 24.40 -3.98
N MET A 483 -10.76 23.93 -5.11
CA MET A 483 -12.19 23.76 -5.32
C MET A 483 -12.73 22.45 -4.73
N ALA A 484 -11.85 21.61 -4.15
CA ALA A 484 -12.16 20.27 -3.68
C ALA A 484 -12.99 19.52 -4.75
N VAL A 485 -12.41 19.40 -5.94
CA VAL A 485 -13.07 18.78 -7.08
C VAL A 485 -13.26 17.31 -6.80
N ASP A 486 -14.47 16.83 -7.06
CA ASP A 486 -14.80 15.43 -6.90
C ASP A 486 -15.81 14.96 -7.96
N ILE A 487 -16.05 13.66 -8.00
CA ILE A 487 -16.90 12.99 -8.98
C ILE A 487 -18.32 12.92 -8.46
N HIS A 488 -19.26 13.39 -9.27
CA HIS A 488 -20.67 13.34 -8.94
C HIS A 488 -21.52 12.95 -10.15
N HIS A 489 -22.71 12.41 -9.87
CA HIS A 489 -23.70 12.11 -10.90
C HIS A 489 -24.22 13.41 -11.55
N ILE A 490 -24.34 13.41 -12.88
CA ILE A 490 -24.85 14.54 -13.66
C ILE A 490 -26.37 14.61 -13.56
N PHE A 491 -27.03 13.47 -13.76
CA PHE A 491 -28.40 13.25 -13.30
C PHE A 491 -28.33 12.63 -11.90
N PRO A 492 -28.79 13.33 -10.85
CA PRO A 492 -28.61 12.86 -9.48
C PRO A 492 -29.23 11.49 -9.22
N LYS A 493 -28.57 10.68 -8.39
CA LYS A 493 -28.96 9.30 -8.07
C LYS A 493 -30.43 9.18 -7.66
N GLN A 494 -30.89 10.05 -6.76
CA GLN A 494 -32.29 10.04 -6.30
C GLN A 494 -33.26 10.32 -7.45
N TRP A 495 -32.96 11.30 -8.30
CA TRP A 495 -33.78 11.60 -9.47
C TRP A 495 -33.87 10.39 -10.41
N CYS A 496 -32.74 9.72 -10.67
CA CYS A 496 -32.71 8.51 -11.50
C CYS A 496 -33.58 7.38 -10.91
N ILE A 497 -33.53 7.16 -9.59
CA ILE A 497 -34.37 6.18 -8.90
C ILE A 497 -35.85 6.51 -9.06
N ASP A 498 -36.22 7.77 -8.82
CA ASP A 498 -37.61 8.23 -8.89
C ASP A 498 -38.20 8.11 -10.31
N HIS A 499 -37.35 8.12 -11.34
CA HIS A 499 -37.74 8.01 -12.75
C HIS A 499 -37.50 6.60 -13.34
N GLY A 500 -37.16 5.61 -12.50
CA GLY A 500 -36.99 4.21 -12.92
C GLY A 500 -35.81 3.99 -13.87
N ILE A 501 -34.77 4.81 -13.79
CA ILE A 501 -33.53 4.63 -14.55
C ILE A 501 -32.76 3.43 -13.99
N ASP A 502 -32.35 2.55 -14.89
CA ASP A 502 -31.57 1.36 -14.57
C ASP A 502 -30.27 1.70 -13.82
N ALA A 503 -29.91 0.90 -12.81
CA ALA A 503 -28.74 1.14 -11.97
C ALA A 503 -27.44 1.16 -12.78
N ASP A 504 -27.36 0.35 -13.83
CA ASP A 504 -26.18 0.21 -14.67
C ASP A 504 -25.92 1.49 -15.47
N LEU A 505 -26.99 2.11 -15.98
CA LEU A 505 -26.88 3.40 -16.65
C LEU A 505 -26.62 4.52 -15.64
N ARG A 506 -27.37 4.52 -14.53
CA ARG A 506 -27.30 5.54 -13.49
C ARG A 506 -25.88 5.68 -12.92
N ASP A 507 -25.23 4.58 -12.57
CA ASP A 507 -23.96 4.59 -11.82
C ASP A 507 -22.72 4.47 -12.70
N SER A 508 -22.90 4.28 -14.01
CA SER A 508 -21.80 4.29 -14.98
C SER A 508 -21.08 5.63 -15.08
N ILE A 509 -19.85 5.60 -15.58
CA ILE A 509 -19.02 6.78 -15.83
C ILE A 509 -19.68 7.77 -16.81
N VAL A 510 -20.59 7.29 -17.68
CA VAL A 510 -21.32 8.16 -18.62
C VAL A 510 -22.15 9.20 -17.86
N ASN A 511 -22.79 8.81 -16.76
CA ASN A 511 -23.57 9.72 -15.92
C ASN A 511 -22.74 10.40 -14.82
N LYS A 512 -21.41 10.40 -14.89
CA LYS A 512 -20.54 11.02 -13.88
C LYS A 512 -19.66 12.11 -14.49
N THR A 513 -19.33 13.13 -13.68
CA THR A 513 -18.39 14.20 -14.07
C THR A 513 -17.70 14.81 -12.87
N ALA A 514 -16.55 15.43 -13.11
CA ALA A 514 -15.85 16.23 -12.12
C ALA A 514 -16.60 17.54 -11.86
N LEU A 515 -16.86 17.86 -10.59
CA LEU A 515 -17.47 19.12 -10.16
C LEU A 515 -16.77 19.64 -8.91
N SER A 516 -16.69 20.95 -8.74
CA SER A 516 -16.26 21.52 -7.46
C SER A 516 -17.25 21.19 -6.35
N ALA A 517 -16.77 21.10 -5.10
CA ALA A 517 -17.65 20.94 -3.93
C ALA A 517 -18.70 22.05 -3.81
N ALA A 518 -18.41 23.25 -4.33
CA ALA A 518 -19.39 24.32 -4.40
C ALA A 518 -20.50 24.00 -5.41
N THR A 519 -20.14 23.57 -6.62
CA THR A 519 -21.10 23.26 -7.70
C THR A 519 -21.95 22.06 -7.34
N ASN A 520 -21.35 21.01 -6.77
CA ASN A 520 -22.08 19.84 -6.29
C ASN A 520 -23.16 20.20 -5.25
N ARG A 521 -22.84 21.07 -4.28
CA ARG A 521 -23.83 21.56 -3.29
C ARG A 521 -24.98 22.34 -3.90
N ALA A 522 -24.80 22.96 -5.07
CA ALA A 522 -25.87 23.65 -5.78
C ALA A 522 -26.78 22.68 -6.57
N ILE A 523 -26.27 21.50 -6.94
CA ILE A 523 -26.99 20.44 -7.64
C ILE A 523 -27.93 19.69 -6.69
N GLY A 524 -27.40 19.12 -5.61
CA GLY A 524 -28.18 18.30 -4.67
C GLY A 524 -28.86 17.11 -5.36
N GLY A 525 -30.09 16.79 -4.95
CA GLY A 525 -30.90 15.72 -5.56
C GLY A 525 -31.88 16.19 -6.65
N ALA A 526 -31.75 17.43 -7.13
CA ALA A 526 -32.73 18.05 -8.02
C ALA A 526 -32.57 17.60 -9.49
N ALA A 527 -33.64 17.71 -10.27
CA ALA A 527 -33.59 17.51 -11.72
C ALA A 527 -32.58 18.47 -12.38
N PRO A 528 -31.85 18.06 -13.43
CA PRO A 528 -30.93 18.92 -14.18
C PRO A 528 -31.48 20.27 -14.60
N SER A 529 -32.68 20.33 -15.15
CA SER A 529 -33.35 21.57 -15.54
C SER A 529 -33.51 22.54 -14.36
N SER A 530 -33.68 22.00 -13.15
CA SER A 530 -33.86 22.77 -11.92
C SER A 530 -32.54 23.25 -11.33
N TYR A 531 -31.51 22.39 -11.25
CA TYR A 531 -30.23 22.85 -10.71
C TYR A 531 -29.51 23.80 -11.66
N LEU A 532 -29.67 23.67 -13.00
CA LEU A 532 -29.07 24.61 -13.94
C LEU A 532 -29.61 26.03 -13.72
N ARG A 533 -30.93 26.19 -13.53
CA ARG A 533 -31.54 27.47 -13.14
C ARG A 533 -31.00 28.02 -11.82
N SER A 534 -30.72 27.13 -10.87
CA SER A 534 -30.17 27.51 -9.57
C SER A 534 -28.72 27.98 -9.69
N ILE A 535 -27.93 27.34 -10.53
CA ILE A 535 -26.55 27.71 -10.86
C ILE A 535 -26.54 29.07 -11.58
N GLU A 536 -27.38 29.28 -12.59
CA GLU A 536 -27.51 30.57 -13.29
C GLU A 536 -27.75 31.73 -12.32
N LYS A 537 -28.73 31.56 -11.42
CA LYS A 537 -29.09 32.56 -10.43
C LYS A 537 -27.94 32.83 -9.44
N ARG A 538 -27.25 31.78 -9.00
CA ARG A 538 -26.21 31.88 -7.98
C ARG A 538 -24.88 32.42 -8.53
N ALA A 539 -24.51 31.99 -9.73
CA ALA A 539 -23.30 32.44 -10.42
C ALA A 539 -23.50 33.75 -11.19
N GLY A 540 -24.76 34.17 -11.41
CA GLY A 540 -25.08 35.39 -12.15
C GLY A 540 -24.78 35.27 -13.65
N VAL A 541 -24.89 34.06 -14.21
CA VAL A 541 -24.61 33.75 -15.62
C VAL A 541 -25.91 33.49 -16.38
N GLY A 542 -25.96 33.92 -17.66
CA GLY A 542 -27.07 33.60 -18.56
C GLY A 542 -27.03 32.16 -19.06
N SER A 543 -28.16 31.67 -19.58
CA SER A 543 -28.31 30.27 -20.01
C SER A 543 -27.31 29.86 -21.08
N GLU A 544 -27.11 30.66 -22.13
CA GLU A 544 -26.16 30.35 -23.20
C GLU A 544 -24.71 30.22 -22.67
N ALA A 545 -24.33 31.07 -21.71
CA ALA A 545 -23.00 31.02 -21.11
C ALA A 545 -22.82 29.77 -20.24
N LEU A 546 -23.84 29.39 -19.45
CA LEU A 546 -23.79 28.16 -18.66
C LEU A 546 -23.79 26.92 -19.56
N ASP A 547 -24.59 26.90 -20.62
CA ASP A 547 -24.66 25.79 -21.56
C ASP A 547 -23.30 25.57 -22.23
N ALA A 548 -22.61 26.65 -22.61
CA ALA A 548 -21.24 26.57 -23.12
C ALA A 548 -20.25 25.97 -22.09
N LEU A 549 -20.37 26.32 -20.80
CA LEU A 549 -19.55 25.75 -19.73
C LEU A 549 -19.84 24.27 -19.52
N VAL A 550 -21.12 23.88 -19.51
CA VAL A 550 -21.56 22.49 -19.38
C VAL A 550 -20.99 21.64 -20.52
N SER A 551 -21.01 22.15 -21.75
CA SER A 551 -20.44 21.46 -22.92
C SER A 551 -18.93 21.24 -22.87
N THR A 552 -18.16 22.04 -22.10
CA THR A 552 -16.72 21.80 -21.91
C THR A 552 -16.43 20.42 -21.31
N SER A 553 -17.33 19.94 -20.43
CA SER A 553 -17.25 18.64 -19.78
C SER A 553 -17.80 17.49 -20.63
N LYS A 554 -18.01 17.71 -21.94
CA LYS A 554 -18.65 16.76 -22.88
C LYS A 554 -20.09 16.39 -22.52
N ILE A 555 -20.84 17.38 -22.04
CA ILE A 555 -22.25 17.23 -21.68
C ILE A 555 -23.09 17.95 -22.74
N ASP A 556 -24.14 17.33 -23.25
CA ASP A 556 -25.15 18.03 -24.04
C ASP A 556 -26.05 18.86 -23.11
N ALA A 557 -25.92 20.18 -23.17
CA ALA A 557 -26.67 21.06 -22.26
C ALA A 557 -28.17 21.01 -22.52
N SER A 558 -28.61 20.82 -23.77
CA SER A 558 -30.05 20.76 -24.10
C SER A 558 -30.73 19.55 -23.45
N ALA A 559 -30.05 18.40 -23.43
CA ALA A 559 -30.51 17.21 -22.73
C ALA A 559 -30.77 17.45 -21.24
N LEU A 560 -29.89 18.22 -20.59
CA LEU A 560 -30.05 18.59 -19.17
C LEU A 560 -31.18 19.61 -18.98
N ARG A 561 -31.41 20.51 -19.93
CA ARG A 561 -32.52 21.49 -19.85
C ARG A 561 -33.88 20.81 -19.95
N ASP A 562 -33.96 19.74 -20.73
CA ASP A 562 -35.18 18.97 -20.98
C ASP A 562 -35.35 17.77 -20.03
N ASP A 563 -34.41 17.56 -19.11
CA ASP A 563 -34.33 16.37 -18.24
C ASP A 563 -34.34 15.03 -19.01
N ASP A 564 -33.86 15.04 -20.26
CA ASP A 564 -33.83 13.88 -21.15
C ASP A 564 -32.59 13.01 -20.90
N PHE A 565 -32.73 12.08 -19.96
CA PHE A 565 -31.66 11.15 -19.60
C PHE A 565 -31.22 10.27 -20.79
N ILE A 566 -32.15 9.83 -21.64
CA ILE A 566 -31.84 8.87 -22.71
C ILE A 566 -31.00 9.54 -23.79
N TRP A 567 -31.40 10.75 -24.22
CA TRP A 567 -30.61 11.53 -25.17
C TRP A 567 -29.26 11.92 -24.58
N PHE A 568 -29.25 12.43 -23.34
CA PHE A 568 -28.02 12.75 -22.61
C PHE A 568 -27.04 11.57 -22.62
N PHE A 569 -27.51 10.38 -22.24
CA PHE A 569 -26.66 9.22 -22.08
C PHE A 569 -26.04 8.80 -23.41
N SER A 570 -26.84 8.75 -24.48
CA SER A 570 -26.34 8.40 -25.82
C SER A 570 -25.33 9.44 -26.33
N ALA A 571 -25.68 10.73 -26.28
CA ALA A 571 -24.81 11.80 -26.77
C ALA A 571 -23.49 11.87 -26.01
N ARG A 572 -23.54 11.69 -24.69
CA ARG A 572 -22.35 11.69 -23.84
C ARG A 572 -21.49 10.45 -24.04
N ARG A 573 -22.08 9.26 -24.20
CA ARG A 573 -21.33 8.04 -24.57
C ARG A 573 -20.51 8.28 -25.83
N ASP A 574 -21.12 8.83 -26.88
CA ASP A 574 -20.42 9.11 -28.14
C ASP A 574 -19.30 10.14 -27.98
N ALA A 575 -19.52 11.19 -27.17
CA ALA A 575 -18.51 12.19 -26.87
C ALA A 575 -17.32 11.63 -26.06
N LEU A 576 -17.59 10.72 -25.11
CA LEU A 576 -16.55 10.02 -24.35
C LEU A 576 -15.76 9.06 -25.24
N VAL A 577 -16.42 8.35 -26.16
CA VAL A 577 -15.70 7.53 -27.14
C VAL A 577 -14.77 8.38 -28.00
N ALA A 578 -15.23 9.53 -28.50
CA ALA A 578 -14.37 10.42 -29.28
C ALA A 578 -13.14 10.91 -28.49
N LEU A 579 -13.28 11.15 -27.18
CA LEU A 579 -12.13 11.45 -26.31
C LEU A 579 -11.15 10.28 -26.19
N ILE A 580 -11.66 9.06 -26.02
CA ILE A 580 -10.86 7.84 -25.92
C ILE A 580 -10.11 7.60 -27.23
N GLU A 581 -10.79 7.72 -28.38
CA GLU A 581 -10.20 7.54 -29.71
C GLU A 581 -9.09 8.55 -29.96
N ALA A 582 -9.31 9.82 -29.60
CA ALA A 582 -8.30 10.87 -29.70
C ALA A 582 -7.07 10.61 -28.81
N ALA A 583 -7.28 10.13 -27.59
CA ALA A 583 -6.21 9.84 -26.63
C ALA A 583 -5.36 8.62 -27.04
N MET A 584 -6.02 7.54 -27.48
CA MET A 584 -5.35 6.31 -27.92
C MET A 584 -4.79 6.42 -29.35
N GLY A 585 -5.32 7.33 -30.16
CA GLY A 585 -5.07 7.39 -31.60
C GLY A 585 -5.51 6.12 -32.32
N LYS A 586 -6.61 5.50 -31.85
CA LYS A 586 -7.18 4.24 -32.35
C LYS A 586 -8.71 4.28 -32.22
N ASP A 587 -9.39 3.62 -33.15
CA ASP A 587 -10.84 3.51 -33.12
C ASP A 587 -11.31 2.60 -31.98
N VAL A 588 -12.42 2.95 -31.34
CA VAL A 588 -13.07 2.14 -30.32
C VAL A 588 -13.95 1.08 -30.98
N GLN A 589 -14.02 -0.12 -30.39
CA GLN A 589 -14.92 -1.15 -30.85
C GLN A 589 -16.36 -0.83 -30.44
N ARG A 590 -17.18 -0.41 -31.43
CA ARG A 590 -18.61 -0.06 -31.26
C ARG A 590 -19.49 -1.31 -31.24
N ASP A 591 -19.85 -1.78 -30.05
CA ASP A 591 -20.61 -3.01 -29.82
C ASP A 591 -22.00 -2.79 -29.17
N VAL A 592 -22.29 -1.56 -28.73
CA VAL A 592 -23.59 -1.22 -28.13
C VAL A 592 -24.68 -1.16 -29.20
N ALA A 593 -24.39 -0.54 -30.34
CA ALA A 593 -25.35 -0.42 -31.45
C ALA A 593 -25.64 -1.75 -32.14
N SER A 594 -24.74 -2.75 -32.06
CA SER A 594 -24.96 -4.09 -32.61
C SER A 594 -25.77 -5.01 -31.67
N GLY A 595 -26.02 -4.58 -30.42
CA GLY A 595 -26.70 -5.38 -29.40
C GLY A 595 -25.84 -6.48 -28.78
N GLU A 596 -24.56 -6.55 -29.13
CA GLU A 596 -23.60 -7.55 -28.62
C GLU A 596 -22.67 -6.92 -27.58
N MET A 597 -23.20 -6.48 -26.42
CA MET A 597 -22.39 -5.85 -25.37
C MET A 597 -21.34 -6.83 -24.81
N LEU A 598 -20.11 -6.74 -25.32
CA LEU A 598 -19.01 -7.64 -24.99
C LEU A 598 -18.47 -7.41 -23.58
N GLU A 599 -18.57 -6.19 -23.05
CA GLU A 599 -18.15 -5.82 -21.70
C GLU A 599 -19.34 -5.28 -20.89
N ALA A 600 -20.47 -5.95 -21.04
CA ALA A 600 -21.70 -5.65 -20.32
C ALA A 600 -21.49 -5.68 -18.79
N PRO A 601 -22.23 -4.87 -18.02
CA PRO A 601 -22.01 -4.74 -16.58
C PRO A 601 -22.11 -6.04 -15.80
N GLU A 602 -22.92 -7.00 -16.25
CA GLU A 602 -23.10 -8.32 -15.61
C GLU A 602 -21.83 -9.19 -15.63
N LYS A 603 -20.82 -8.81 -16.40
CA LYS A 603 -19.52 -9.50 -16.45
C LYS A 603 -18.54 -9.03 -15.36
N PHE A 604 -18.90 -8.02 -14.59
CA PHE A 604 -18.09 -7.47 -13.52
C PHE A 604 -18.82 -7.66 -12.18
N GLU A 605 -18.07 -7.85 -11.09
CA GLU A 605 -18.67 -7.96 -9.76
C GLU A 605 -19.45 -6.69 -9.41
N GLU A 606 -20.61 -6.83 -8.76
CA GLU A 606 -21.32 -5.69 -8.18
C GLU A 606 -20.44 -5.07 -7.09
N VAL A 607 -19.84 -3.94 -7.40
CA VAL A 607 -19.12 -3.12 -6.44
C VAL A 607 -20.00 -1.92 -6.10
N LEU A 608 -20.29 -1.75 -4.81
CA LEU A 608 -21.01 -0.59 -4.28
C LEU A 608 -20.27 0.71 -4.68
N ASP A 609 -21.03 1.73 -5.05
CA ASP A 609 -20.48 2.99 -5.56
C ASP A 609 -19.68 3.70 -4.46
N ASP A 610 -18.55 4.34 -4.81
CA ASP A 610 -17.66 5.00 -3.84
C ASP A 610 -18.39 6.12 -3.05
N THR A 611 -19.50 6.64 -3.58
CA THR A 611 -20.36 7.62 -2.91
C THR A 611 -21.18 7.04 -1.75
N GLU A 612 -21.32 5.72 -1.65
CA GLU A 612 -22.03 5.04 -0.55
C GLU A 612 -21.17 4.92 0.71
N VAL A 613 -19.84 4.93 0.58
CA VAL A 613 -18.90 4.78 1.70
C VAL A 613 -18.82 6.06 2.56
N GLU A 614 -19.13 7.23 2.00
CA GLU A 614 -19.08 8.52 2.73
C GLU A 614 -20.38 8.89 3.45
N LEU A 615 -21.51 8.21 3.19
CA LEU A 615 -22.80 8.47 3.84
C LEU A 615 -23.09 7.54 5.03
N GLU A 616 -22.28 6.49 5.23
CA GLU A 616 -22.35 5.58 6.39
C GLU A 616 -21.19 5.77 7.40
N GLY A 617 -20.33 6.78 7.21
CA GLY A 617 -19.17 7.08 8.05
C GLY A 617 -19.40 8.16 9.11
#